data_AF-A0A512L6F7-F1
#
_entry.id   AF-A0A512L6F7-F1
#
_cell.length_a   1.000
_cell.length_b   1.000
_cell.length_c   1.000
_cell.angle_alpha   90.00
_cell.angle_beta   90.00
_cell.angle_gamma   90.00
#
_symmetry.space_group_name_H-M   'P 1'
#
loop_
_entity.id
_entity.type
_entity.pdbx_description
1 polymer ?
#
loop_
_entity_poly.entity_id
_entity_poly.type
_entity_poly.pdbx_seq_one_letter_code
_entity_poly.pdbx_strand_id
1 'polypeptide(L)' 'MSLFKDVAGDYVQMITVPAQVRHIVDRALRIAIAERTVTCIIVPNDVQELHAVTTPPRAQGRHHSLGSRL' A
#
# COMPACT_ATOMS: atom_id res chain seq x y z
N MET A 1 8.89 8.83 -8.41
CA MET A 1 8.06 7.69 -8.87
C MET A 1 7.29 8.07 -10.14
N SER A 2 7.96 8.56 -11.20
CA SER A 2 7.29 8.93 -12.46
C SER A 2 7.24 7.76 -13.44
N LEU A 3 8.30 6.95 -13.56
CA LEU A 3 8.37 5.81 -14.49
C LEU A 3 7.17 4.85 -14.42
N PHE A 4 6.66 4.60 -13.21
CA PHE A 4 5.56 3.66 -13.02
C PHE A 4 4.19 4.26 -13.26
N LYS A 5 4.05 5.59 -13.26
CA LYS A 5 2.75 6.27 -13.44
C LYS A 5 2.28 6.28 -14.89
N ASP A 6 3.19 6.04 -15.84
CA ASP A 6 2.84 5.94 -17.25
C ASP A 6 2.13 4.61 -17.58
N VAL A 7 2.25 3.61 -16.69
CA VAL A 7 1.73 2.26 -16.91
C VAL A 7 0.76 1.87 -15.81
N ALA A 8 1.20 1.87 -14.55
CA ALA A 8 0.28 1.74 -13.43
C ALA A 8 -0.54 3.03 -13.35
N GLY A 9 -1.86 2.90 -13.23
CA GLY A 9 -2.74 4.05 -13.01
C GLY A 9 -2.36 4.83 -11.76
N ASP A 10 -3.31 5.57 -11.17
CA ASP A 10 -2.97 6.48 -10.06
C ASP A 10 -2.46 5.80 -8.77
N TYR A 11 -2.43 4.47 -8.72
CA TYR A 11 -1.92 3.72 -7.58
C TYR A 11 -0.49 3.17 -7.79
N VAL A 12 0.49 3.95 -7.31
CA VAL A 12 1.89 3.54 -7.15
C VAL A 12 2.30 3.73 -5.69
N GLN A 13 2.68 2.65 -5.00
CA GLN A 13 3.08 2.70 -3.59
C GLN A 13 4.41 2.00 -3.33
N MET A 14 5.18 2.51 -2.38
CA MET A 14 6.45 1.90 -1.94
C MET A 14 6.28 1.34 -0.53
N ILE A 15 6.72 0.11 -0.32
CA ILE A 15 6.72 -0.52 1.00
C ILE A 15 7.97 -0.08 1.75
N THR A 16 7.79 0.50 2.94
CA THR A 16 8.90 0.94 3.80
C THR A 16 9.08 0.07 5.03
N VAL A 17 8.03 -0.67 5.43
CA VAL A 17 8.10 -1.66 6.51
C VAL A 17 7.28 -2.91 6.18
N PRO A 18 7.70 -4.12 6.62
CA PRO A 18 7.00 -5.38 6.28
C PRO A 18 5.53 -5.42 6.73
N ALA A 19 5.19 -4.72 7.81
CA ALA A 19 3.81 -4.63 8.31
C ALA A 19 2.82 -4.00 7.31
N GLN A 20 3.31 -3.20 6.34
CA GLN A 20 2.47 -2.56 5.34
C GLN A 20 2.06 -3.49 4.20
N VAL A 21 2.80 -4.58 3.96
CA VAL A 21 2.64 -5.45 2.78
C VAL A 21 1.18 -5.89 2.58
N ARG A 22 0.55 -6.42 3.64
CA ARG A 22 -0.82 -6.92 3.57
C ARG A 22 -1.82 -5.84 3.13
N HIS A 23 -1.74 -4.66 3.74
CA HIS A 23 -2.68 -3.57 3.46
C HIS A 23 -2.46 -2.95 2.09
N ILE A 24 -1.20 -2.80 1.66
CA ILE A 24 -0.86 -2.24 0.36
C ILE A 24 -1.29 -3.20 -0.76
N VAL A 25 -1.04 -4.50 -0.61
CA VAL A 25 -1.44 -5.53 -1.60
C VAL A 25 -2.96 -5.63 -1.71
N ASP A 26 -3.69 -5.70 -0.59
CA ASP A 26 -5.16 -5.72 -0.59
C ASP A 26 -5.74 -4.52 -1.35
N ARG A 27 -5.26 -3.31 -1.01
CA ARG A 27 -5.71 -2.08 -1.66
C ARG A 27 -5.36 -2.04 -3.14
N ALA A 28 -4.13 -2.42 -3.51
CA ALA A 28 -3.68 -2.43 -4.90
C ALA A 28 -4.55 -3.34 -5.78
N LEU A 29 -4.85 -4.56 -5.30
CA LEU A 29 -5.69 -5.51 -6.01
C LEU A 29 -7.13 -5.02 -6.14
N ARG A 30 -7.69 -4.47 -5.06
CA ARG A 30 -9.06 -3.92 -5.07
C ARG A 30 -9.21 -2.77 -6.06
N ILE A 31 -8.23 -1.87 -6.13
CA ILE A 31 -8.20 -0.78 -7.12
C ILE A 31 -8.07 -1.35 -8.53
N ALA A 32 -7.12 -2.27 -8.76
CA ALA A 32 -6.90 -2.87 -10.07
C ALA A 32 -8.18 -3.52 -10.63
N ILE A 33 -8.92 -4.24 -9.79
CA ILE A 33 -10.19 -4.90 -10.16
C ILE A 33 -11.29 -3.87 -10.40
N ALA A 34 -11.45 -2.88 -9.50
CA ALA A 34 -12.53 -1.90 -9.58
C ALA A 34 -12.38 -0.97 -10.80
N GLU A 35 -11.17 -0.52 -11.06
CA GLU A 35 -10.86 0.45 -12.12
C GLU A 35 -10.44 -0.21 -13.43
N ARG A 36 -10.31 -1.55 -13.45
CA ARG A 36 -9.81 -2.33 -14.60
C ARG A 36 -8.49 -1.76 -15.12
N THR A 37 -7.60 -1.42 -14.19
CA THR A 37 -6.29 -0.82 -14.46
C THR A 37 -5.18 -1.60 -13.77
N VAL A 38 -3.94 -1.33 -14.12
CA VAL A 38 -2.78 -1.90 -13.43
C VAL A 38 -2.32 -0.98 -12.30
N THR A 39 -1.79 -1.57 -11.24
CA THR A 39 -1.24 -0.86 -10.07
C THR A 39 0.21 -1.27 -9.85
N CYS A 40 1.00 -0.42 -9.21
CA CYS A 40 2.42 -0.69 -8.95
C CYS A 40 2.73 -0.68 -7.46
N ILE A 41 3.45 -1.70 -7.01
CA ILE A 41 4.02 -1.79 -5.68
C ILE A 41 5.53 -1.93 -5.83
N ILE A 42 6.29 -1.07 -5.15
CA ILE A 42 7.75 -1.12 -5.11
C ILE A 42 8.17 -1.71 -3.76
N VAL A 43 8.96 -2.78 -3.80
CA VAL A 43 9.50 -3.45 -2.60
C VAL A 43 11.02 -3.31 -2.59
N PRO A 44 11.58 -2.39 -1.79
CA PRO A 44 13.03 -2.23 -1.61
C PRO A 44 13.71 -3.52 -1.10
N ASN A 45 14.97 -3.75 -1.49
CA ASN A 45 15.69 -4.99 -1.13
C ASN A 45 15.86 -5.18 0.39
N ASP A 46 16.15 -4.09 1.10
CA ASP A 46 16.27 -4.06 2.55
C ASP A 46 14.97 -4.51 3.25
N VAL A 47 13.81 -4.20 2.69
CA VAL A 47 12.51 -4.64 3.23
C VAL A 47 12.25 -6.12 2.94
N GLN A 48 12.77 -6.66 1.84
CA GLN A 48 12.60 -8.07 1.46
C GLN A 48 13.37 -9.02 2.39
N GLU A 49 14.48 -8.55 2.95
CA GLU A 49 15.32 -9.31 3.89
C GLU A 49 14.73 -9.37 5.31
N LEU A 50 13.75 -8.53 5.63
CA LEU A 50 13.12 -8.50 6.94
C LEU A 50 12.10 -9.62 7.11
N HIS A 51 11.90 -10.05 8.37
CA HIS A 51 10.89 -11.04 8.68
C HIS A 51 9.48 -10.58 8.28
N ALA A 52 8.80 -11.43 7.50
CA ALA A 52 7.41 -11.21 7.14
C ALA A 52 6.52 -11.16 8.38
N VAL A 53 5.68 -10.13 8.47
CA VAL A 53 4.67 -10.00 9.53
C VAL A 53 3.44 -10.78 9.11
N THR A 54 3.35 -12.05 9.52
CA THR A 54 2.26 -12.96 9.15
C THR A 54 0.93 -12.59 9.79
N THR A 55 0.98 -12.03 11.00
CA THR A 55 -0.18 -11.53 11.73
C THR A 55 0.07 -10.08 12.08
N PRO A 56 -0.69 -9.12 11.53
CA PRO A 56 -0.56 -7.73 11.93
C PRO A 56 -0.89 -7.60 13.43
N PRO A 57 -0.15 -6.77 14.18
CA PRO A 57 -0.51 -6.45 15.56
C PRO A 57 -1.97 -5.96 15.59
N ARG A 58 -2.79 -6.47 16.52
CA ARG A 58 -4.21 -6.06 16.69
C ARG A 58 -4.39 -4.61 17.17
N ALA A 59 -3.37 -3.76 17.04
CA ALA A 59 -3.46 -2.34 17.33
C ALA A 59 -4.00 -1.58 16.11
N GLN A 60 -5.30 -1.75 15.80
CA GLN A 60 -6.00 -0.77 14.98
C GLN A 60 -6.26 0.48 15.82
N GLY A 61 -5.34 1.43 15.75
CA GLY A 61 -5.63 2.81 16.16
C GLY A 61 -6.76 3.35 15.29
N ARG A 62 -7.91 3.66 15.89
CA ARG A 62 -8.99 4.38 15.22
C ARG A 62 -8.46 5.75 14.78
N HIS A 63 -8.07 5.90 13.52
CA HIS A 63 -7.80 7.21 12.94
C HIS A 63 -9.15 7.92 12.75
N HIS A 64 -9.55 8.69 13.75
CA HIS A 64 -10.68 9.61 13.64
C HIS A 64 -10.25 10.79 12.75
N SER A 65 -10.74 10.83 11.51
CA SER A 65 -10.65 12.05 10.69
C SER A 65 -11.64 13.07 11.26
N LEU A 66 -11.18 13.90 12.20
CA LEU A 66 -11.90 15.11 12.58
C LEU A 66 -12.03 15.99 11.34
N GLY A 67 -13.27 16.22 10.91
CA GLY A 67 -13.58 17.18 9.85
C GLY A 67 -13.10 18.56 10.25
N SER A 68 -12.05 19.04 9.58
CA SER A 68 -11.71 20.46 9.56
C SER A 68 -12.50 21.11 8.42
N ARG A 69 -13.77 21.41 8.69
CA ARG A 69 -14.48 22.51 8.03
C ARG A 69 -14.35 23.72 8.95
N LEU A 70 -13.44 24.62 8.60
CA LEU A 70 -13.51 26.06 8.84
C LEU A 70 -12.96 26.74 7.60
#